data_AF-A0AAD7B7F6-F1
#
_entry.id   AF-A0AAD7B7F6-F1
#
_cell.length_a   1.000
_cell.length_b   1.000
_cell.length_c   1.000
_cell.angle_alpha   90.00
_cell.angle_beta   90.00
_cell.angle_gamma   90.00
#
_symmetry.space_group_name_H-M   'P 1'
#
loop_
_entity.id
_entity.type
_entity.pdbx_description
1 polymer ?
#
loop_
_entity_poly.entity_id
_entity_poly.type
_entity_poly.pdbx_seq_one_letter_code
_entity_poly.pdbx_strand_id
1 'polypeptide(L)'
;MEYPLTYDRGTTSTLDLQDFWGAVWLRSTNIDIMMEDLAARVASDPDLGDKVIIAPLAFSEGINTVANGEYSKHRTLLLHRYERDVKENKKERTIFGGNVGSSHWVGGTIDFIQKTIEFGDSFPGCSSRHEN
;
A
#
# COMPACT_ATOMS: atom_id res chain seq x y z
N MET A 1 -2.31 24.61 -6.04
CA MET A 1 -3.16 23.83 -6.95
C MET A 1 -2.70 22.38 -6.83
N GLU A 2 -3.41 21.57 -6.04
CA GLU A 2 -3.11 20.13 -5.92
C GLU A 2 -3.62 19.45 -7.20
N TYR A 3 -2.74 18.76 -7.92
CA TYR A 3 -3.16 17.91 -9.03
C TYR A 3 -3.91 16.70 -8.44
N PRO A 4 -5.07 16.31 -9.00
CA PRO A 4 -5.77 15.14 -8.53
C PRO A 4 -4.86 13.91 -8.68
N LEU A 5 -4.71 13.15 -7.60
CA LEU A 5 -4.08 11.83 -7.67
C LEU A 5 -5.00 10.92 -8.50
N THR A 6 -4.58 10.61 -9.71
CA THR A 6 -5.22 9.62 -10.57
C THR A 6 -4.41 8.33 -10.50
N TYR A 7 -4.87 7.40 -9.68
CA TYR A 7 -4.51 5.99 -9.76
C TYR A 7 -5.81 5.21 -9.97
N ASP A 8 -5.72 4.03 -10.58
CA ASP A 8 -6.90 3.19 -10.77
C ASP A 8 -7.51 2.88 -9.41
N ARG A 9 -8.75 3.33 -9.22
CA ARG A 9 -9.57 2.94 -8.08
C ARG A 9 -10.15 1.57 -8.37
N GLY A 10 -10.54 0.84 -7.33
CA GLY A 10 -11.09 -0.51 -7.43
C GLY A 10 -12.38 -0.60 -8.27
N THR A 11 -12.29 -0.47 -9.59
CA THR A 11 -13.36 -0.73 -10.53
C THR A 11 -13.32 -2.20 -10.91
N THR A 12 -14.41 -2.92 -10.69
CA THR A 12 -14.43 -4.38 -10.83
C THR A 12 -15.33 -4.81 -11.98
N SER A 13 -14.86 -5.78 -12.75
CA SER A 13 -15.71 -6.55 -13.66
C SER A 13 -16.22 -7.82 -12.96
N THR A 14 -17.26 -8.46 -13.49
CA THR A 14 -17.73 -9.76 -13.00
C THR A 14 -16.63 -10.82 -13.04
N LEU A 15 -15.67 -10.70 -13.96
CA LEU A 15 -14.52 -11.61 -14.06
C LEU A 15 -13.57 -11.44 -12.87
N ASP A 16 -13.32 -10.20 -12.43
CA ASP A 16 -12.44 -9.95 -11.28
C ASP A 16 -13.07 -10.45 -9.97
N LEU A 17 -14.41 -10.44 -9.87
CA LEU A 17 -15.12 -11.02 -8.73
C LEU A 17 -15.05 -12.55 -8.72
N GLN A 18 -15.03 -13.19 -9.88
CA GLN A 18 -14.91 -14.65 -9.99
C GLN A 18 -13.57 -15.16 -9.44
N ASP A 19 -12.51 -14.36 -9.53
CA ASP A 19 -11.18 -14.73 -9.02
C ASP A 19 -11.19 -14.96 -7.49
N PHE A 20 -12.13 -14.36 -6.74
CA PHE A 20 -12.29 -14.65 -5.31
C PHE A 20 -12.84 -16.05 -5.01
N TRP A 21 -13.50 -16.69 -5.98
CA TRP A 21 -14.24 -17.94 -5.76
C TRP A 21 -13.44 -19.19 -6.20
N GLY A 22 -12.25 -19.01 -6.78
CA GLY A 22 -11.39 -20.10 -7.24
C GLY A 22 -10.03 -20.15 -6.52
N ALA A 23 -9.24 -21.17 -6.85
CA ALA A 23 -7.83 -21.28 -6.45
C ALA A 23 -6.90 -20.48 -7.40
N VAL A 24 -7.36 -19.33 -7.88
CA VAL A 24 -6.65 -18.48 -8.84
C VAL A 24 -5.87 -17.43 -8.07
N TRP A 25 -4.72 -17.01 -8.62
CA TRP A 25 -3.97 -15.89 -8.07
C TRP A 25 -4.80 -14.60 -8.13
N LEU A 26 -4.91 -13.93 -7.00
CA LEU A 26 -5.54 -12.61 -6.92
C LEU A 26 -4.77 -11.62 -7.78
N ARG A 27 -5.50 -10.81 -8.55
CA ARG A 27 -4.92 -9.75 -9.37
C ARG A 27 -4.77 -8.46 -8.57
N SER A 28 -4.01 -7.51 -9.09
CA SER A 28 -3.85 -6.19 -8.50
C SER A 28 -5.21 -5.53 -8.19
N THR A 29 -6.18 -5.66 -9.11
CA THR A 29 -7.55 -5.13 -8.91
C THR A 29 -8.22 -5.69 -7.66
N ASN A 30 -8.07 -6.99 -7.38
CA ASN A 30 -8.65 -7.61 -6.19
C ASN A 30 -8.01 -7.05 -4.91
N ILE A 31 -6.69 -6.90 -4.93
CA ILE A 31 -5.93 -6.35 -3.80
C ILE A 31 -6.29 -4.88 -3.58
N ASP A 32 -6.37 -4.06 -4.62
CA ASP A 32 -6.74 -2.65 -4.50
C ASP A 32 -8.16 -2.48 -3.94
N ILE A 33 -9.13 -3.31 -4.35
CA ILE A 33 -10.49 -3.31 -3.76
C ILE A 33 -10.41 -3.59 -2.25
N MET A 34 -9.63 -4.58 -1.84
CA MET A 34 -9.46 -4.92 -0.43
C MET A 34 -8.75 -3.81 0.36
N MET A 35 -7.74 -3.15 -0.24
CA MET A 35 -7.05 -2.02 0.37
C MET A 35 -7.94 -0.78 0.47
N GLU A 36 -8.82 -0.53 -0.50
CA GLU A 36 -9.81 0.55 -0.45
C GLU A 36 -10.86 0.31 0.64
N ASP A 37 -11.40 -0.90 0.76
CA ASP A 37 -12.31 -1.26 1.86
C ASP A 37 -11.62 -1.09 3.22
N LEU A 38 -10.39 -1.61 3.35
CA LEU A 38 -9.61 -1.47 4.57
C LEU A 38 -9.34 0.01 4.90
N ALA A 39 -9.00 0.82 3.91
CA ALA A 39 -8.77 2.26 4.07
C ALA A 39 -10.04 2.96 4.56
N ALA A 40 -11.21 2.64 4.00
CA ALA A 40 -12.48 3.21 4.43
C ALA A 40 -12.79 2.85 5.89
N ARG A 41 -12.57 1.59 6.28
CA ARG A 41 -12.79 1.12 7.66
C ARG A 41 -11.84 1.80 8.64
N VAL A 42 -10.55 1.88 8.31
CA VAL A 42 -9.55 2.56 9.16
C VAL A 42 -9.82 4.07 9.27
N ALA A 43 -10.24 4.72 8.18
CA ALA A 43 -10.58 6.14 8.22
C ALA A 43 -11.80 6.44 9.11
N SER A 44 -12.72 5.47 9.27
CA SER A 44 -13.88 5.60 10.16
C SER A 44 -13.59 5.24 11.62
N ASP A 45 -12.42 4.65 11.90
CA ASP A 45 -12.02 4.23 13.24
C ASP A 45 -11.41 5.41 14.01
N PRO A 46 -11.93 5.76 15.20
CA PRO A 46 -11.49 6.93 15.95
C PRO A 46 -10.06 6.79 16.52
N ASP A 47 -9.57 5.56 16.71
CA ASP A 47 -8.25 5.31 17.26
C ASP A 47 -7.17 5.24 16.17
N LEU A 48 -7.57 4.85 14.95
CA LEU A 48 -6.66 4.56 13.84
C LEU A 48 -6.67 5.62 12.72
N GLY A 49 -7.81 6.26 12.43
CA GLY A 49 -7.99 7.09 11.22
C GLY A 49 -6.98 8.23 11.11
N ASP A 50 -6.61 8.83 12.25
CA ASP A 50 -5.62 9.90 12.30
C ASP A 50 -4.17 9.41 12.35
N LYS A 51 -3.91 8.14 12.63
CA LYS A 51 -2.55 7.60 12.83
C LYS A 51 -2.06 6.69 11.71
N VAL A 52 -2.97 5.98 11.07
CA VAL A 52 -2.62 4.91 10.12
C VAL A 52 -2.97 5.33 8.69
N ILE A 53 -2.03 5.14 7.78
CA ILE A 53 -2.26 5.22 6.33
C ILE A 53 -2.45 3.79 5.82
N ILE A 54 -3.56 3.54 5.15
CA ILE A 54 -3.73 2.35 4.29
C ILE A 54 -3.43 2.79 2.87
N ALA A 55 -2.33 2.28 2.32
CA ALA A 55 -1.82 2.70 1.02
C ALA A 55 -2.33 1.77 -0.11
N PRO A 56 -2.78 2.32 -1.25
CA PRO A 56 -3.15 1.52 -2.42
C PRO A 56 -1.89 0.89 -3.06
N LEU A 57 -2.05 -0.07 -3.97
CA LEU A 57 -0.91 -0.70 -4.64
C LEU A 57 -0.03 0.28 -5.42
N ALA A 58 -0.60 1.38 -5.92
CA ALA A 58 0.14 2.48 -6.53
C ALA A 58 1.28 3.03 -5.64
N PHE A 59 1.20 2.84 -4.32
CA PHE A 59 2.28 3.17 -3.39
C PHE A 59 3.49 2.27 -3.58
N SER A 60 3.33 0.94 -3.58
CA SER A 60 4.43 0.00 -3.73
C SER A 60 5.00 0.04 -5.16
N GLU A 61 4.16 0.24 -6.16
CA GLU A 61 4.59 0.52 -7.55
C GLU A 61 5.41 1.82 -7.64
N GLY A 62 4.96 2.87 -6.95
CA GLY A 62 5.67 4.13 -6.86
C GLY A 62 7.06 3.98 -6.22
N ILE A 63 7.16 3.19 -5.13
CA ILE A 63 8.44 2.86 -4.50
C ILE A 63 9.36 2.11 -5.48
N ASN A 64 8.84 1.08 -6.17
CA ASN A 64 9.63 0.30 -7.12
C ASN A 64 10.12 1.17 -8.30
N THR A 65 9.32 2.15 -8.72
CA THR A 65 9.70 3.09 -9.78
C THR A 65 10.86 3.99 -9.36
N VAL A 66 10.91 4.42 -8.10
CA VAL A 66 12.01 5.26 -7.60
C VAL A 66 13.23 4.47 -7.18
N ALA A 67 13.10 3.19 -6.83
CA ALA A 67 14.23 2.34 -6.46
C ALA A 67 15.30 2.29 -7.57
N ASN A 68 14.88 2.45 -8.83
CA ASN A 68 15.76 2.47 -10.01
C ASN A 68 15.87 3.86 -10.68
N GLY A 69 15.38 4.92 -10.02
CA GLY A 69 15.22 6.24 -10.64
C GLY A 69 15.34 7.40 -9.65
N GLU A 70 14.83 8.57 -10.05
CA GLU A 70 14.87 9.78 -9.23
C GLU A 70 13.55 10.00 -8.48
N TYR A 71 13.64 10.23 -7.17
CA TYR A 71 12.52 10.69 -6.35
C TYR A 71 12.23 12.17 -6.64
N SER A 72 11.13 12.44 -7.35
CA SER A 72 10.71 13.81 -7.68
C SER A 72 9.20 13.98 -7.64
N LYS A 73 8.75 15.15 -7.18
CA LYS A 73 7.32 15.48 -6.99
C LYS A 73 6.45 15.28 -8.22
N HIS A 74 7.02 15.48 -9.40
CA HIS A 74 6.30 15.32 -10.66
C HIS A 74 6.06 13.85 -11.04
N ARG A 75 6.91 12.92 -10.56
CA ARG A 75 6.81 11.49 -10.87
C ARG A 75 6.19 10.68 -9.74
N THR A 76 6.29 11.17 -8.50
CA THR A 76 5.93 10.40 -7.29
C THR A 76 4.97 11.18 -6.39
N LEU A 77 3.94 11.77 -6.99
CA LEU A 77 3.01 12.66 -6.28
C LEU A 77 2.38 11.98 -5.04
N LEU A 78 2.03 10.68 -5.15
CA LEU A 78 1.49 9.90 -4.03
C LEU A 78 2.51 9.78 -2.89
N LEU A 79 3.77 9.47 -3.19
CA LEU A 79 4.82 9.34 -2.19
C LEU A 79 5.09 10.67 -1.49
N HIS A 80 5.09 11.79 -2.23
CA HIS A 80 5.23 13.11 -1.63
C HIS A 80 4.05 13.50 -0.74
N ARG A 81 2.83 13.08 -1.10
CA ARG A 81 1.68 13.27 -0.22
C ARG A 81 1.87 12.51 1.09
N TYR A 82 2.32 11.26 1.04
CA TYR A 82 2.56 10.48 2.25
C TYR A 82 3.75 11.00 3.05
N GLU A 83 4.80 11.48 2.40
CA GLU A 83 5.89 12.19 3.07
C GLU A 83 5.36 13.38 3.89
N ARG A 84 4.46 14.17 3.30
CA ARG A 84 3.77 15.27 4.01
C ARG A 84 2.92 14.74 5.15
N ASP A 85 2.13 13.69 4.93
CA ASP A 85 1.25 13.13 5.95
C ASP A 85 2.03 12.57 7.15
N VAL A 86 3.22 12.00 6.91
CA VAL A 86 4.12 11.54 7.97
C VAL A 86 4.77 12.72 8.71
N LYS A 87 5.31 13.70 7.99
CA LYS A 87 6.07 14.82 8.59
C LYS A 87 5.19 15.85 9.28
N GLU A 88 4.07 16.22 8.65
CA GLU A 88 3.20 17.31 9.06
C GLU A 88 1.97 16.80 9.82
N ASN A 89 1.31 15.76 9.29
CA ASN A 89 0.11 15.18 9.89
C ASN A 89 0.40 14.09 10.92
N LYS A 90 1.69 13.84 11.21
CA LYS A 90 2.18 12.91 12.24
C LYS A 90 1.60 11.51 12.13
N LYS A 91 1.38 11.01 10.91
CA LYS A 91 1.00 9.61 10.69
C LYS A 91 2.09 8.70 11.26
N GLU A 92 1.66 7.74 12.08
CA GLU A 92 2.54 6.87 12.84
C GLU A 92 2.88 5.59 12.07
N ARG A 93 1.97 5.13 11.20
CA ARG A 93 2.11 3.86 10.50
C ARG A 93 1.55 3.92 9.09
N THR A 94 2.22 3.22 8.16
CA THR A 94 1.68 2.92 6.82
C THR A 94 1.57 1.42 6.64
N ILE A 95 0.42 0.94 6.18
CA ILE A 95 0.19 -0.47 5.79
C ILE A 95 -0.06 -0.50 4.28
N PHE A 96 0.58 -1.45 3.59
CA PHE A 96 0.53 -1.53 2.13
C PHE A 96 0.61 -2.98 1.64
N GLY A 97 0.10 -3.23 0.44
CA GLY A 97 0.32 -4.48 -0.30
C GLY A 97 1.56 -4.39 -1.18
N GLY A 98 2.35 -5.46 -1.25
CA GLY A 98 3.50 -5.59 -2.15
C GLY A 98 3.38 -6.84 -3.02
N ASN A 99 3.86 -6.75 -4.26
CA ASN A 99 3.98 -7.89 -5.16
C ASN A 99 5.46 -8.29 -5.30
N VAL A 100 5.77 -9.56 -5.03
CA VAL A 100 7.09 -10.15 -5.20
C VAL A 100 7.07 -11.10 -6.39
N GLY A 101 7.95 -10.89 -7.35
CA GLY A 101 8.15 -11.82 -8.47
C GLY A 101 6.91 -12.05 -9.34
N SER A 102 6.04 -11.03 -9.50
CA SER A 102 4.83 -11.04 -10.35
C SER A 102 3.76 -12.08 -9.99
N SER A 103 3.93 -12.80 -8.88
CA SER A 103 3.09 -13.97 -8.55
C SER A 103 2.80 -14.12 -7.07
N HIS A 104 3.48 -13.38 -6.20
CA HIS A 104 3.34 -13.52 -4.76
C HIS A 104 2.98 -12.19 -4.11
N TRP A 105 2.00 -12.19 -3.21
CA TRP A 105 1.55 -11.00 -2.50
C TRP A 105 2.01 -11.05 -1.06
N VAL A 106 2.56 -9.93 -0.58
CA VAL A 106 2.99 -9.73 0.80
C VAL A 106 2.32 -8.50 1.39
N GLY A 107 2.07 -8.53 2.70
CA GLY A 107 1.66 -7.35 3.45
C GLY A 107 2.90 -6.64 4.00
N GLY A 108 2.99 -5.33 3.83
CA GLY A 108 4.06 -4.51 4.39
C GLY A 108 3.53 -3.51 5.42
N THR A 109 4.32 -3.26 6.46
CA THR A 109 4.07 -2.20 7.44
C THR A 109 5.33 -1.36 7.64
N ILE A 110 5.17 -0.05 7.66
CA ILE A 110 6.19 0.92 8.06
C ILE A 110 5.73 1.56 9.35
N ASP A 111 6.50 1.42 10.43
CA ASP A 111 6.28 2.11 11.69
C ASP A 111 7.25 3.28 11.80
N PHE A 112 6.74 4.51 11.72
CA PHE A 112 7.56 5.72 11.75
C PHE A 112 8.03 6.09 13.16
N ILE A 113 7.39 5.56 14.20
CA ILE A 113 7.77 5.78 15.60
C ILE A 113 8.92 4.85 15.96
N GLN A 114 8.78 3.57 15.65
CA GLN A 114 9.80 2.55 15.90
C GLN A 114 10.90 2.52 14.83
N LYS A 115 10.69 3.19 13.70
CA LYS A 115 11.59 3.22 12.53
C LYS A 115 11.85 1.83 11.95
N THR A 116 10.84 0.97 11.98
CA THR A 116 10.91 -0.40 11.48
C THR A 116 10.10 -0.58 10.21
N ILE A 117 10.55 -1.53 9.38
CA ILE A 117 9.79 -2.04 8.25
C ILE A 117 9.61 -3.54 8.47
N GLU A 118 8.35 -3.99 8.44
CA GLU A 118 7.97 -5.37 8.69
C GLU A 118 7.16 -5.91 7.52
N PHE A 119 7.40 -7.17 7.16
CA PHE A 119 6.69 -7.87 6.10
C PHE A 119 5.98 -9.11 6.64
N GLY A 120 4.69 -9.20 6.37
CA GLY A 120 3.89 -10.40 6.53
C GLY A 120 3.90 -11.20 5.23
N ASP A 121 4.53 -12.37 5.26
CA ASP A 121 4.61 -13.29 4.14
C ASP A 121 4.01 -14.65 4.55
N SER A 122 3.01 -15.12 3.80
CA SER A 122 2.39 -16.43 4.02
C SER A 122 3.23 -17.60 3.50
N PHE A 123 4.29 -17.33 2.72
CA PHE A 123 5.21 -18.32 2.22
C PHE A 123 6.28 -18.65 3.28
N PRO A 124 6.44 -19.92 3.68
CA PRO A 124 7.39 -20.29 4.72
C PRO A 124 8.83 -19.93 4.32
N GLY A 125 9.52 -19.16 5.18
CA GLY A 125 10.96 -18.87 5.04
C GLY A 125 11.35 -17.51 4.42
N CYS A 126 10.39 -16.60 4.15
CA CYS A 126 10.68 -15.27 3.56
C CYS A 126 10.38 -14.05 4.46
N SER A 127 10.00 -14.23 5.73
CA SER A 127 9.80 -13.09 6.64
C SER A 127 11.16 -12.52 7.10
N SER A 128 11.53 -11.32 6.62
CA SER A 128 12.65 -10.56 7.16
C SER A 128 12.15 -9.33 7.94
N ARG A 129 12.67 -9.15 9.15
CA ARG A 129 12.53 -7.94 9.94
C ARG A 129 13.79 -7.11 9.71
N HIS A 130 13.65 -5.92 9.13
CA HIS A 130 14.78 -5.00 8.94
C HIS A 130 14.65 -3.85 9.94
N GLU A 131 15.55 -3.85 10.93
CA GLU A 131 15.77 -2.76 11.87
C GLU A 131 16.85 -1.84 11.28
N ASN A 132 16.57 -0.53 11.17
CA ASN A 132 17.54 0.48 10.77
C ASN A 132 18.33 1.00 11.97
#